data_AF-A0AA37KY60-F1
#
_entry.id   AF-A0AA37KY60-F1
#
_cell.length_a   1.000
_cell.length_b   1.000
_cell.length_c   1.000
_cell.angle_alpha   90.00
_cell.angle_beta   90.00
_cell.angle_gamma   90.00
#
_symmetry.space_group_name_H-M   'P 1'
#
loop_
_entity.id
_entity.type
_entity.pdbx_description
1 polymer ?
#
loop_
_entity_poly.entity_id
_entity_poly.type
_entity_poly.pdbx_seq_one_letter_code
_entity_poly.pdbx_strand_id
1 'polypeptide(L)' 'MKRSPAKGRAPRLTLADLAPAQRIDCIRCEQTKPAAGATKFRARDVCAECTAALRALSTSMPKEAKRP' A
#
# COMPACT_ATOMS: atom_id res chain seq x y z
N MET A 1 -9.98 42.58 -17.23
CA MET A 1 -10.72 42.09 -16.06
C MET A 1 -9.75 41.32 -15.15
N LYS A 2 -9.21 41.97 -14.11
CA LYS A 2 -8.28 41.31 -13.16
C LYS A 2 -9.12 40.60 -12.09
N ARG A 3 -9.07 39.26 -12.05
CA ARG A 3 -9.78 38.46 -11.05
C ARG A 3 -9.01 38.51 -9.73
N SER A 4 -9.55 39.19 -8.72
CA SER A 4 -9.01 39.18 -7.36
C SER A 4 -9.07 37.75 -6.78
N PRO A 5 -7.99 37.25 -6.13
CA PRO A 5 -8.03 35.94 -5.49
C PRO A 5 -8.92 36.00 -4.25
N ALA A 6 -9.97 35.18 -4.22
CA ALA A 6 -10.91 35.12 -3.10
C ALA A 6 -10.21 34.61 -1.83
N LYS A 7 -9.96 35.54 -0.90
CA LYS A 7 -9.47 35.30 0.45
C LYS A 7 -10.50 34.45 1.22
N GLY A 8 -10.12 33.27 1.70
CA GLY A 8 -10.89 32.52 2.71
C GLY A 8 -11.47 31.16 2.33
N ARG A 9 -11.12 30.54 1.19
CA ARG A 9 -11.44 29.11 1.03
C ARG A 9 -10.39 28.27 1.75
N ALA A 10 -10.82 27.49 2.74
CA ALA A 10 -10.02 26.41 3.30
C ALA A 10 -9.43 25.56 2.16
N PRO A 11 -8.16 25.12 2.24
CA PRO A 11 -7.57 24.31 1.20
C PRO A 11 -8.47 23.10 0.95
N ARG A 12 -8.93 22.95 -0.30
CA ARG A 12 -9.65 21.75 -0.71
C ARG A 12 -8.69 20.59 -0.52
N LEU A 13 -8.90 19.77 0.50
CA LEU A 13 -8.24 18.47 0.65
C LEU A 13 -8.40 17.75 -0.70
N THR A 14 -7.28 17.57 -1.40
CA THR A 14 -7.28 16.88 -2.69
C THR A 14 -7.20 15.38 -2.42
N LEU A 15 -7.63 14.53 -3.36
CA LEU A 15 -7.39 13.08 -3.23
C LEU A 15 -5.90 12.74 -3.02
N ALA A 16 -4.99 13.57 -3.52
CA ALA A 16 -3.55 13.44 -3.29
C ALA A 16 -3.17 13.65 -1.82
N ASP A 17 -3.95 14.42 -1.06
CA ASP A 17 -3.77 14.63 0.38
C ASP A 17 -4.24 13.42 1.21
N LEU A 18 -5.24 12.67 0.69
CA LEU A 18 -5.71 11.42 1.32
C LEU A 18 -4.83 10.20 1.00
N ALA A 19 -4.11 10.22 -0.12
CA ALA A 19 -3.27 9.10 -0.58
C ALA A 19 -2.15 8.69 0.40
N PRO A 20 -1.39 9.60 1.05
CA PRO A 20 -0.34 9.21 2.01
C PRO A 20 -0.88 8.71 3.36
N ALA A 21 -2.18 8.85 3.64
CA ALA A 21 -2.78 8.46 4.92
C ALA A 21 -3.45 7.06 4.91
N GLN A 22 -3.43 6.35 3.77
CA GLN A 22 -3.98 5.01 3.69
C GLN A 22 -3.11 4.07 4.54
N ARG A 23 -3.66 3.62 5.66
CA ARG A 23 -3.09 2.57 6.50
C ARG A 23 -3.80 1.25 6.19
N ILE A 24 -3.07 0.15 6.22
CA ILE A 24 -3.58 -1.21 6.01
C ILE A 24 -3.33 -2.04 7.26
N ASP A 25 -4.25 -2.94 7.58
CA ASP A 25 -4.04 -3.97 8.58
C ASP A 25 -3.43 -5.19 7.91
N CYS A 26 -2.17 -5.48 8.25
CA CYS A 26 -1.45 -6.59 7.68
C CYS A 26 -1.97 -7.91 8.26
N ILE A 27 -2.52 -8.80 7.43
CA ILE A 27 -3.02 -10.11 7.89
C ILE A 27 -1.92 -11.03 8.42
N ARG A 28 -0.65 -10.74 8.12
CA ARG A 28 0.48 -11.60 8.50
C ARG A 28 1.07 -11.27 9.87
N CYS A 29 1.18 -9.98 10.20
CA CYS A 29 1.74 -9.52 11.47
C CYS A 29 0.72 -8.78 12.34
N GLU A 30 -0.52 -8.64 11.87
CA GLU A 30 -1.66 -8.03 12.57
C GLU A 30 -1.41 -6.58 13.02
N GLN A 31 -0.47 -5.90 12.35
CA GLN A 31 -0.14 -4.51 12.61
C GLN A 31 -0.67 -3.59 11.53
N THR A 32 -1.15 -2.43 11.96
CA THR A 32 -1.53 -1.33 11.08
C THR A 32 -0.27 -0.65 10.55
N LYS A 33 -0.09 -0.68 9.23
CA LYS A 33 1.12 -0.19 8.52
C LYS A 33 0.71 0.76 7.39
N PRO A 34 1.61 1.60 6.86
CA PRO A 34 1.31 2.39 5.67
C PRO A 34 0.97 1.47 4.48
N ALA A 35 0.01 1.88 3.66
CA ALA A 35 -0.35 1.20 2.41
C ALA A 35 0.76 1.26 1.36
N ALA A 36 1.75 2.14 1.54
CA ALA A 36 2.91 2.26 0.67
C ALA A 36 3.66 0.92 0.59
N GLY A 37 3.68 0.32 -0.60
CA GLY A 37 4.32 -0.98 -0.85
C GLY A 37 3.56 -2.18 -0.28
N ALA A 38 2.35 -2.00 0.25
CA ALA A 38 1.48 -3.11 0.63
C ALA A 38 1.00 -3.86 -0.62
N THR A 39 0.85 -5.18 -0.49
CA THR A 39 0.35 -6.05 -1.55
C THR A 39 -0.97 -6.67 -1.13
N LYS A 40 -1.94 -6.71 -2.05
CA LYS A 40 -3.21 -7.42 -1.85
C LYS A 40 -2.99 -8.92 -1.92
N PHE A 41 -3.44 -9.63 -0.90
CA PHE A 41 -3.53 -11.08 -0.87
C PHE A 41 -4.99 -11.49 -0.68
N ARG A 42 -5.65 -11.82 -1.80
CA ARG A 42 -7.11 -12.03 -1.86
C ARG A 42 -7.86 -10.79 -1.33
N ALA A 43 -8.72 -10.95 -0.33
CA ALA A 43 -9.48 -9.88 0.32
C ALA A 43 -8.74 -9.20 1.49
N ARG A 44 -7.45 -9.50 1.69
CA ARG A 44 -6.63 -8.97 2.80
C ARG A 44 -5.40 -8.23 2.27
N ASP A 45 -4.82 -7.40 3.12
CA ASP A 45 -3.60 -6.65 2.81
C ASP A 45 -2.40 -7.23 3.55
N VAL A 46 -1.23 -7.18 2.90
CA VAL A 46 0.06 -7.60 3.47
C VAL A 46 1.02 -6.43 3.36
N CYS A 47 1.67 -6.06 4.46
CA CYS A 47 2.63 -4.95 4.45
C CYS A 47 3.86 -5.25 3.58
N ALA A 48 4.61 -4.21 3.22
CA ALA A 48 5.80 -4.32 2.38
C ALA A 48 6.87 -5.27 2.97
N GLU A 49 7.08 -5.21 4.30
CA GLU A 49 8.05 -6.05 5.02
C GLU A 49 7.71 -7.55 4.89
N CYS A 50 6.45 -7.91 5.17
CA CYS A 50 5.99 -9.29 5.05
C CYS A 50 6.00 -9.75 3.59
N THR A 51 5.69 -8.87 2.64
CA THR A 51 5.77 -9.17 1.20
C THR A 51 7.21 -9.48 0.78
N ALA A 52 8.19 -8.69 1.25
CA ALA A 52 9.60 -8.92 0.95
C ALA A 52 10.10 -10.27 1.51
N ALA A 53 9.71 -10.60 2.74
CA ALA A 53 10.03 -11.89 3.36
C ALA A 53 9.45 -13.08 2.55
N LEU A 54 8.19 -12.97 2.12
CA LEU A 54 7.53 -13.99 1.29
C LEU A 54 8.21 -14.17 -0.08
N ARG A 55 8.64 -13.07 -0.71
CA ARG A 55 9.38 -13.12 -1.98
C ARG A 55 10.72 -13.82 -1.79
N ALA A 56 11.48 -13.51 -0.74
CA ALA A 56 12.75 -14.17 -0.46
C ALA A 56 12.58 -15.69 -0.26
N LEU A 57 11.54 -16.12 0.47
CA LEU A 57 11.19 -17.53 0.66
C LEU A 57 10.86 -18.24 -0.66
N SER A 58 10.17 -17.56 -1.59
CA SER A 58 9.83 -18.13 -2.90
C SER A 58 11.04 -18.38 -3.80
N THR A 59 12.11 -17.62 -3.59
CA THR A 59 13.36 -17.75 -4.36
C THR A 59 14.26 -18.85 -3.80
N SER A 60 14.15 -19.16 -2.49
CA SER A 60 14.92 -20.23 -1.84
C SER A 60 14.33 -21.63 -2.02
N MET A 61 13.07 -21.75 -2.43
CA MET A 61 12.48 -23.02 -2.82
C MET A 61 12.81 -23.26 -4.30
N PRO A 62 13.55 -24.32 -4.69
CA PRO A 62 13.59 -24.70 -6.09
C PRO A 62 12.15 -24.98 -6.50
N LYS A 63 11.61 -24.21 -7.45
CA LYS A 63 10.36 -24.58 -8.11
C LYS A 63 10.63 -25.96 -8.70
N GLU A 64 10.07 -27.00 -8.09
CA GLU A 64 10.12 -28.36 -8.59
C GLU A 64 9.39 -28.35 -9.93
N ALA A 65 10.14 -28.00 -10.98
CA ALA A 65 9.78 -28.25 -12.34
C ALA A 65 9.68 -29.77 -12.43
N LYS A 66 8.45 -30.27 -12.56
CA LYS A 66 8.04 -31.46 -13.30
C LYS A 66 7.01 -32.27 -12.53
N ARG A 67 5.81 -32.35 -13.12
CA ARG A 67 5.11 -33.63 -13.15
C ARG A 67 4.51 -33.82 -14.56
N PRO A 68 4.73 -34.99 -15.19
CA PRO A 68 4.45 -35.27 -16.60
C PRO A 68 2.96 -35.19 -16.96
#